data_AF-R7B3V4-F1
#
_entry.id   AF-R7B3V4-F1
#
_cell.length_a   1.000
_cell.length_b   1.000
_cell.length_c   1.000
_cell.angle_alpha   90.00
_cell.angle_beta   90.00
_cell.angle_gamma   90.00
#
_symmetry.space_group_name_H-M   'P 1'
#
loop_
_entity.id
_entity.type
_entity.pdbx_description
1 polymer ?
#
loop_
_entity_poly.entity_id
_entity_poly.type
_entity_poly.pdbx_seq_one_letter_code
_entity_poly.pdbx_strand_id
1 'polypeptide(L)' 'MTVKCTEKNQSVKNVIATMAVEDMYLSKEFVSKLIEVASGKRSSEELRQEVIRKYAR' A
#
# COMPACT_ATOMS: atom_id res chain seq x y z
N MET A 1 10.14 10.29 -2.93
CA MET A 1 8.73 10.54 -2.54
C MET A 1 8.73 11.26 -1.21
N THR A 2 8.15 12.44 -1.14
CA THR A 2 7.94 13.17 0.12
C THR A 2 6.49 12.90 0.55
N VAL A 3 6.30 11.93 1.44
CA VAL A 3 4.96 11.54 1.91
C VAL A 3 4.63 12.41 3.13
N LYS A 4 3.52 13.17 3.05
CA LYS A 4 3.05 13.96 4.20
C LYS A 4 2.83 13.06 5.41
N CYS A 5 3.24 13.51 6.59
CA CYS A 5 3.04 12.78 7.84
C CYS A 5 1.59 12.94 8.29
N THR A 6 0.73 12.02 7.84
CA THR A 6 -0.67 11.89 8.27
C THR A 6 -0.84 10.55 8.98
N GLU A 7 -1.82 10.42 9.87
CA GLU A 7 -2.09 9.16 10.58
C GLU A 7 -2.29 7.97 9.62
N LYS A 8 -3.01 8.21 8.51
CA LYS A 8 -3.26 7.20 7.48
C LYS A 8 -1.99 6.81 6.70
N ASN A 9 -1.02 7.71 6.53
CA ASN A 9 0.26 7.36 5.93
C ASN A 9 1.18 6.66 6.93
N GLN A 10 1.00 6.93 8.23
CA GLN A 10 1.72 6.21 9.29
C GLN A 10 1.27 4.75 9.37
N SER A 11 -0.02 4.45 9.18
CA SER A 11 -0.49 3.06 9.11
C SER A 11 0.14 2.30 7.94
N VAL A 12 0.29 2.93 6.77
CA VAL A 12 1.01 2.33 5.62
C VAL A 12 2.48 2.04 5.97
N LYS A 13 3.16 2.97 6.66
CA LYS A 13 4.54 2.73 7.13
C LYS A 13 4.63 1.55 8.10
N ASN A 14 3.68 1.44 9.03
CA ASN A 14 3.65 0.33 9.99
C ASN A 14 3.46 -1.02 9.26
N VAL A 15 2.58 -1.09 8.26
CA VAL A 15 2.40 -2.29 7.43
C VAL A 15 3.70 -2.66 6.72
N ILE A 16 4.38 -1.70 6.09
CA ILE A 16 5.67 -1.94 5.42
C ILE A 16 6.72 -2.44 6.41
N ALA A 17 6.78 -1.85 7.61
CA ALA A 17 7.71 -2.27 8.64
C ALA A 17 7.45 -3.71 9.11
N THR A 18 6.19 -4.07 9.38
CA THR A 18 5.83 -5.45 9.76
C THR A 18 6.16 -6.46 8.66
N MET A 19 5.90 -6.12 7.39
CA MET A 19 6.26 -7.01 6.28
C MET A 19 7.78 -7.18 6.14
N ALA A 20 8.55 -6.10 6.33
CA ALA A 20 10.01 -6.17 6.27
C ALA A 20 10.62 -7.03 7.40
N VAL A 21 9.98 -7.10 8.58
CA VAL A 21 10.39 -8.01 9.66
C VAL A 21 10.29 -9.48 9.21
N GLU A 22 9.31 -9.80 8.36
CA GLU A 22 9.09 -11.14 7.81
C GLU A 22 9.86 -11.38 6.49
N ASP A 23 10.87 -10.55 6.19
CA ASP A 23 11.63 -10.56 4.92
C ASP A 23 10.74 -10.43 3.67
N MET A 24 9.57 -9.80 3.82
CA MET A 24 8.61 -9.54 2.73
C MET A 24 8.68 -8.08 2.30
N TYR A 25 9.01 -7.83 1.03
CA TYR A 25 9.15 -6.47 0.51
C TYR A 25 8.09 -6.14 -0.52
N LEU A 26 7.46 -4.97 -0.33
CA LEU A 26 6.54 -4.39 -1.30
C LEU A 26 7.30 -3.55 -2.32
N SER A 27 6.87 -3.59 -3.59
CA SER A 27 7.42 -2.72 -4.61
C SER A 27 7.07 -1.25 -4.32
N LYS A 28 7.96 -0.33 -4.74
CA LYS A 28 7.71 1.12 -4.60
C LYS A 28 6.40 1.55 -5.25
N GLU A 29 6.06 0.96 -6.40
CA GLU A 29 4.80 1.22 -7.10
C GLU A 29 3.58 0.80 -6.27
N PHE A 30 3.66 -0.36 -5.62
CA PHE A 30 2.56 -0.86 -4.80
C PHE A 30 2.38 -0.03 -3.54
N VAL A 31 3.47 0.43 -2.92
CA VAL A 31 3.41 1.37 -1.79
C VAL A 31 2.72 2.69 -2.19
N SER A 32 2.95 3.20 -3.40
CA SER A 32 2.25 4.40 -3.88
C SER A 32 0.73 4.19 -3.93
N LYS A 33 0.28 3.01 -4.38
CA LYS A 33 -1.16 2.66 -4.41
C LYS A 33 -1.75 2.55 -3.01
N LEU A 34 -1.00 2.01 -2.04
CA LEU A 34 -1.43 2.01 -0.64
C LEU A 34 -1.57 3.42 -0.07
N ILE A 35 -0.68 4.35 -0.44
CA ILE A 35 -0.79 5.76 -0.05
C ILE A 35 -2.01 6.43 -0.71
N GLU A 36 -2.33 6.11 -1.96
CA GLU A 36 -3.55 6.60 -2.62
C GLU A 36 -4.81 6.14 -1.89
N VAL A 37 -4.87 4.87 -1.49
CA VAL A 37 -5.95 4.33 -0.67
C VAL A 37 -6.03 5.04 0.68
N ALA A 38 -4.89 5.20 1.37
CA ALA A 38 -4.82 5.94 2.63
C ALA A 38 -5.28 7.40 2.48
N SER A 39 -5.01 8.02 1.33
CA SER A 39 -5.43 9.40 1.05
C SER A 39 -6.92 9.54 0.66
N GLY A 40 -7.63 8.42 0.45
CA GLY A 40 -9.03 8.41 0.00
C GLY A 40 -9.21 8.67 -1.50
N LYS A 41 -8.12 8.76 -2.27
CA LYS A 41 -8.18 8.90 -3.75
C LYS A 41 -8.68 7.63 -4.44
N ARG A 42 -8.56 6.49 -3.77
CA ARG A 42 -8.92 5.16 -4.27
C ARG A 42 -9.49 4.32 -3.13
N SER A 43 -10.42 3.42 -3.43
CA SER A 43 -10.92 2.45 -2.45
C SER A 43 -10.00 1.24 -2.30
N SER A 44 -10.04 0.60 -1.13
CA SER A 44 -9.34 -0.67 -0.89
C SER A 44 -9.84 -1.79 -1.81
N GLU A 45 -11.14 -1.82 -2.12
CA GLU A 45 -11.74 -2.84 -2.99
C GLU A 45 -11.25 -2.70 -4.44
N GLU A 46 -11.13 -1.48 -4.97
CA GLU A 46 -10.54 -1.26 -6.30
C GLU A 46 -9.08 -1.73 -6.36
N LEU A 47 -8.30 -1.52 -5.31
CA LEU A 47 -6.92 -2.01 -5.24
C LEU A 47 -6.89 -3.54 -5.15
N ARG A 48 -7.76 -4.13 -4.34
CA ARG A 48 -7.88 -5.59 -4.20
C ARG A 48 -8.22 -6.26 -5.53
N GLN A 49 -9.22 -5.75 -6.25
CA GLN A 49 -9.61 -6.27 -7.57
C GLN A 49 -8.48 -6.16 -8.59
N GLU A 50 -7.70 -5.07 -8.56
CA GLU A 50 -6.53 -4.93 -9.43
C GLU A 50 -5.47 -6.01 -9.14
N VAL A 51 -5.15 -6.24 -7.86
CA VAL A 51 -4.19 -7.28 -7.46
C VAL A 51 -4.68 -8.66 -7.89
N ILE A 52 -5.94 -8.99 -7.64
CA ILE A 52 -6.54 -10.27 -8.08
C ILE A 52 -6.42 -10.42 -9.59
N ARG A 53 -6.83 -9.42 -10.38
CA ARG A 53 -6.74 -9.48 -11.85
C ARG A 53 -5.30 -9.64 -12.36
N LYS A 54 -4.32 -9.07 -11.66
CA LYS A 54 -2.90 -9.16 -12.05
C LYS A 54 -2.32 -10.56 -11.82
N TYR A 55 -2.72 -11.24 -10.74
CA TYR A 55 -2.07 -12.47 -10.28
C TYR A 55 -2.93 -13.73 -10.37
N ALA A 56 -4.25 -13.64 -10.60
CA ALA A 56 -5.14 -14.79 -10.75
C ALA A 56 -5.01 -15.52 -12.11
N ARG A 57 -3.85 -15.40 -12.78
CA ARG A 57 -3.53 -16.15 -14.00
C ARG A 57 -3.06 -17.56 -13.67
#